data_AF-A0A442XG84-F1
#
_entry.id   AF-A0A442XG84-F1
#
_cell.length_a   1.000
_cell.length_b   1.000
_cell.length_c   1.000
_cell.angle_alpha   90.00
_cell.angle_beta   90.00
_cell.angle_gamma   90.00
#
_symmetry.space_group_name_H-M   'P 1'
#
loop_
_entity.id
_entity.type
_entity.pdbx_description
1 polymer ?
#
loop_
_entity_poly.entity_id
_entity_poly.type
_entity_poly.pdbx_seq_one_letter_code
_entity_poly.pdbx_strand_id
1 'polypeptide(L)'
;MKLAVDQATGLLDAFGEPDEEGFQAAIERIDDRILATAGAFFEHMNANGATIKVVSGGHEFSFGAEAIARAAERARVTSVDEGEDLILGRLSGVLPDAHQFEFVPADGRTAIRGKVDPSWPTEQLPDLNNNGSELMLKP
;
A
#
# COMPACT_ATOMS: atom_id res chain seq x y z
N MET A 1 9.01 -21.98 11.48
CA MET A 1 8.48 -22.38 10.16
C MET A 1 6.98 -22.57 10.16
N LYS A 2 6.39 -23.37 11.07
CA LYS A 2 4.93 -23.62 11.11
C LYS A 2 4.07 -22.34 11.14
N LEU A 3 4.45 -21.37 11.99
CA LEU A 3 3.74 -20.09 12.13
C LEU A 3 3.64 -19.28 10.82
N ALA A 4 4.71 -19.24 10.03
CA ALA A 4 4.73 -18.50 8.77
C ALA A 4 3.87 -19.17 7.69
N VAL A 5 3.83 -20.51 7.69
CA VAL A 5 2.95 -21.29 6.79
C VAL A 5 1.50 -21.09 7.18
N ASP A 6 1.18 -21.10 8.47
CA ASP A 6 -0.19 -20.89 8.96
C ASP A 6 -0.68 -19.46 8.64
N GLN A 7 0.19 -18.45 8.77
CA GLN A 7 -0.12 -17.06 8.39
C GLN A 7 -0.34 -16.90 6.88
N ALA A 8 0.53 -17.48 6.05
CA ALA A 8 0.38 -17.45 4.59
C ALA A 8 -0.91 -18.18 4.16
N THR A 9 -1.26 -19.27 4.84
CA THR A 9 -2.50 -20.01 4.54
C THR A 9 -3.74 -19.20 4.91
N GLY A 10 -3.73 -18.52 6.06
CA GLY A 10 -4.83 -17.63 6.45
C GLY A 10 -5.02 -16.44 5.52
N LEU A 11 -3.92 -15.88 5.00
CA LEU A 11 -3.96 -14.85 3.97
C LEU A 11 -4.64 -15.36 2.70
N LEU A 12 -4.22 -16.52 2.19
CA LEU A 12 -4.79 -17.10 0.99
C LEU A 12 -6.29 -17.36 1.16
N ASP A 13 -6.70 -17.89 2.32
CA ASP A 13 -8.11 -18.19 2.64
C ASP A 13 -8.97 -16.92 2.59
N ALA A 14 -8.50 -15.83 3.22
CA ALA A 14 -9.16 -14.54 3.19
C ALA A 14 -9.42 -14.03 1.75
N PHE A 15 -8.44 -14.16 0.85
CA PHE A 15 -8.58 -13.76 -0.55
C PHE A 15 -9.64 -14.59 -1.31
N GLY A 16 -9.85 -15.85 -0.91
CA GLY A 16 -10.84 -16.75 -1.50
C GLY A 16 -12.25 -16.62 -0.94
N GLU A 17 -12.40 -15.92 0.19
CA GLU A 17 -13.64 -15.82 0.95
C GLU A 17 -14.80 -15.33 0.06
N PRO A 18 -15.89 -16.09 -0.12
CA PRO A 18 -16.99 -15.65 -0.97
C PRO A 18 -17.68 -14.37 -0.47
N ASP A 19 -17.62 -14.11 0.83
CA ASP A 19 -18.19 -12.92 1.46
C ASP A 19 -17.25 -11.70 1.38
N GLU A 20 -17.81 -10.52 1.14
CA GLU A 20 -17.04 -9.27 1.01
C GLU A 20 -16.73 -8.66 2.39
N GLU A 21 -17.66 -8.73 3.35
CA GLU A 21 -17.40 -8.24 4.72
C GLU A 21 -16.30 -9.06 5.40
N GLY A 22 -16.33 -10.39 5.23
CA GLY A 22 -15.29 -11.31 5.71
C GLY A 22 -13.92 -11.03 5.08
N PHE A 23 -13.87 -10.75 3.78
CA PHE A 23 -12.64 -10.34 3.10
C PHE A 23 -12.09 -9.03 3.67
N GLN A 24 -12.89 -7.96 3.73
CA GLN A 24 -12.47 -6.64 4.23
C GLN A 24 -11.95 -6.71 5.67
N ALA A 25 -12.65 -7.41 6.55
CA ALA A 25 -12.23 -7.60 7.95
C ALA A 25 -10.91 -8.38 8.09
N ALA A 26 -10.61 -9.28 7.15
CA ALA A 26 -9.37 -10.03 7.14
C ALA A 26 -8.18 -9.19 6.64
N ILE A 27 -8.39 -8.36 5.61
CA ILE A 27 -7.34 -7.54 4.99
C ILE A 27 -7.02 -6.24 5.71
N GLU A 28 -7.91 -5.73 6.58
CA GLU A 28 -7.70 -4.50 7.36
C GLU A 28 -6.39 -4.47 8.18
N ARG A 29 -5.83 -5.64 8.51
CA ARG A 29 -4.59 -5.78 9.29
C ARG A 29 -3.39 -6.23 8.47
N ILE A 30 -3.53 -6.34 7.15
CA ILE A 30 -2.50 -6.83 6.24
C ILE A 30 -1.86 -5.63 5.55
N ASP A 31 -0.53 -5.64 5.48
CA ASP A 31 0.26 -4.63 4.78
C ASP A 31 0.04 -4.70 3.26
N ASP A 32 -0.09 -3.54 2.62
CA ASP A 32 -0.42 -3.41 1.20
C ASP A 32 0.58 -4.12 0.28
N ARG A 33 1.86 -4.20 0.66
CA ARG A 33 2.88 -4.93 -0.11
C ARG A 33 2.61 -6.43 -0.13
N ILE A 34 2.13 -6.97 0.99
CA ILE A 34 1.73 -8.38 1.09
C ILE A 34 0.48 -8.62 0.24
N LEU A 35 -0.46 -7.67 0.26
CA LEU A 35 -1.67 -7.70 -0.53
C LEU A 35 -1.37 -7.72 -2.04
N ALA A 36 -0.46 -6.86 -2.50
CA ALA A 36 0.00 -6.80 -3.89
C ALA A 36 0.71 -8.09 -4.31
N THR A 37 1.55 -8.66 -3.43
CA THR A 37 2.24 -9.92 -3.72
C THR A 37 1.27 -11.10 -3.85
N ALA A 38 0.27 -11.18 -2.96
CA ALA A 38 -0.80 -12.18 -3.05
C ALA A 38 -1.64 -11.98 -4.32
N GLY A 39 -1.90 -10.73 -4.70
CA GLY A 39 -2.55 -10.39 -5.97
C GLY A 39 -1.84 -10.90 -7.19
N ALA A 40 -0.56 -10.56 -7.34
CA ALA A 40 0.28 -11.02 -8.44
C ALA A 40 0.31 -12.56 -8.55
N PHE A 41 0.29 -13.26 -7.40
CA PHE A 41 0.18 -14.71 -7.36
C PHE A 41 -1.15 -15.22 -7.94
N PHE A 42 -2.29 -14.68 -7.49
CA PHE A 42 -3.61 -15.09 -7.99
C PHE A 42 -3.83 -14.69 -9.45
N GLU A 43 -3.30 -13.56 -9.91
CA GLU A 43 -3.31 -13.21 -11.33
C GLU A 43 -2.56 -14.24 -12.18
N HIS A 44 -1.36 -14.63 -11.73
CA HIS A 44 -0.56 -15.62 -12.43
C HIS A 44 -1.25 -16.99 -12.47
N MET A 45 -1.95 -17.37 -11.41
CA MET A 45 -2.78 -18.58 -11.39
C MET A 45 -3.96 -18.49 -12.36
N ASN A 46 -4.69 -17.37 -12.34
CA ASN A 46 -5.87 -17.14 -13.17
C ASN A 46 -5.51 -17.18 -14.66
N ALA A 47 -4.41 -16.52 -15.04
CA ALA A 47 -3.91 -16.48 -16.42
C ALA A 47 -3.58 -17.87 -16.98
N ASN A 48 -3.26 -18.83 -16.12
CA ASN A 48 -2.89 -20.20 -16.50
C ASN A 48 -4.03 -21.21 -16.25
N GLY A 49 -5.21 -20.77 -15.80
CA GLY A 49 -6.32 -21.66 -15.46
C GLY A 49 -5.97 -22.66 -14.36
N ALA A 50 -5.03 -22.31 -13.48
CA ALA A 50 -4.55 -23.17 -12.41
C ALA A 50 -5.58 -23.25 -11.26
N THR A 51 -5.53 -24.33 -10.48
CA THR A 51 -6.24 -24.47 -9.21
C THR A 51 -5.23 -24.77 -8.11
N ILE A 52 -5.56 -24.44 -6.86
CA ILE A 52 -4.70 -24.78 -5.72
C ILE A 52 -5.46 -25.56 -4.67
N LYS A 53 -4.75 -26.50 -4.06
CA LYS A 53 -5.18 -27.20 -2.85
C LYS A 53 -4.07 -27.09 -1.81
N VAL A 54 -4.36 -26.45 -0.69
CA VAL A 54 -3.44 -26.30 0.45
C VAL A 54 -3.90 -27.21 1.57
N VAL A 55 -2.95 -27.99 2.12
CA VAL A 55 -3.20 -28.86 3.28
C VAL A 55 -2.16 -28.50 4.35
N SER A 56 -2.59 -27.91 5.47
CA SER A 56 -1.72 -27.59 6.61
C SER A 56 -2.43 -27.86 7.92
N GLY A 57 -1.77 -28.62 8.82
CA GLY A 57 -2.14 -28.67 10.25
C GLY A 57 -3.57 -29.10 10.58
N GLY A 58 -4.30 -29.74 9.68
CA GLY A 58 -5.71 -30.13 9.85
C GLY A 58 -6.70 -29.26 9.07
N HIS A 59 -6.25 -28.22 8.39
CA HIS A 59 -7.06 -27.40 7.49
C HIS A 59 -6.74 -27.73 6.02
N GLU A 60 -7.81 -27.84 5.24
CA GLU A 60 -7.77 -28.07 3.80
C GLU A 60 -8.53 -26.93 3.11
N PHE A 61 -7.84 -26.20 2.25
CA PHE A 61 -8.43 -25.13 1.45
C PHE A 61 -8.24 -25.46 -0.03
N SER A 62 -9.32 -25.36 -0.80
CA SER A 62 -9.31 -25.61 -2.24
C SER A 62 -9.78 -24.36 -2.97
N PHE A 63 -8.89 -23.79 -3.77
CA PHE A 63 -9.16 -22.65 -4.62
C PHE A 63 -9.46 -23.16 -6.02
N GLY A 64 -10.75 -23.26 -6.32
CA GLY A 64 -11.24 -23.49 -7.68
C GLY A 64 -11.08 -22.24 -8.56
N ALA A 65 -11.33 -22.40 -9.86
CA ALA A 65 -11.17 -21.32 -10.84
C ALA A 65 -11.93 -20.03 -10.46
N GLU A 66 -13.15 -20.15 -9.92
CA GLU A 66 -13.92 -18.97 -9.48
C GLU A 66 -13.30 -18.26 -8.28
N ALA A 67 -12.77 -19.01 -7.31
CA ALA A 67 -12.12 -18.43 -6.13
C ALA A 67 -10.83 -17.70 -6.53
N ILE A 68 -10.08 -18.25 -7.49
CA ILE A 68 -8.87 -17.63 -8.04
C ILE A 68 -9.20 -16.38 -8.83
N ALA A 69 -10.24 -16.41 -9.67
CA ALA A 69 -10.68 -15.24 -10.41
C ALA A 69 -11.14 -14.10 -9.47
N ARG A 70 -11.89 -14.43 -8.41
CA ARG A 70 -12.29 -13.46 -7.38
C ARG A 70 -11.09 -12.89 -6.62
N ALA A 71 -10.16 -13.74 -6.19
CA ALA A 71 -8.97 -13.31 -5.48
C ALA A 71 -8.08 -12.38 -6.34
N ALA A 72 -7.92 -12.69 -7.62
CA ALA A 72 -7.19 -11.84 -8.57
C ALA A 72 -7.88 -10.47 -8.77
N GLU A 73 -9.21 -10.46 -8.88
CA GLU A 73 -9.95 -9.21 -9.04
C GLU A 73 -9.89 -8.34 -7.80
N ARG A 74 -10.08 -8.93 -6.61
CA ARG A 74 -9.98 -8.21 -5.34
C ARG A 74 -8.61 -7.59 -5.15
N ALA A 75 -7.55 -8.33 -5.43
CA ALA A 75 -6.21 -7.79 -5.28
C ALA A 75 -5.95 -6.58 -6.19
N ARG A 76 -6.50 -6.57 -7.41
CA ARG A 76 -6.42 -5.40 -8.31
C ARG A 76 -7.18 -4.19 -7.78
N VAL A 77 -8.37 -4.39 -7.21
CA VAL A 77 -9.23 -3.30 -6.73
C VAL A 77 -8.72 -2.73 -5.40
N THR A 78 -8.09 -3.58 -4.57
CA THR A 78 -7.55 -3.16 -3.27
C THR A 78 -6.13 -2.59 -3.35
N SER A 79 -5.34 -2.92 -4.39
CA SER A 79 -4.06 -2.26 -4.62
C SER A 79 -4.28 -0.84 -5.17
N VAL A 80 -4.37 0.15 -4.30
CA VAL A 80 -4.07 1.54 -4.67
C VAL A 80 -2.57 1.59 -4.98
N ASP A 81 -2.22 2.17 -6.13
CA ASP A 81 -0.85 2.24 -6.64
C ASP A 81 0.00 3.14 -5.73
N GLU A 82 0.70 2.55 -4.76
CA GLU A 82 1.77 3.23 -4.02
C GLU A 82 3.03 3.27 -4.89
N GLY A 83 3.08 4.27 -5.77
CA GLY A 83 4.28 4.68 -6.48
C GLY A 83 5.02 5.78 -5.72
N GLU A 84 6.34 5.65 -5.55
CA GLU A 84 7.18 6.80 -5.19
C GLU A 84 7.31 7.73 -6.40
N ASP A 85 6.40 8.70 -6.51
CA ASP A 85 6.49 9.75 -7.53
C ASP A 85 7.48 10.83 -7.11
N LEU A 86 8.60 10.94 -7.84
CA LEU A 86 9.56 12.02 -7.64
C LEU A 86 9.03 13.33 -8.24
N ILE A 87 8.46 14.19 -7.41
CA ILE A 87 7.94 15.50 -7.84
C ILE A 87 9.03 16.56 -7.74
N LEU A 88 9.53 17.03 -8.88
CA LEU A 88 10.44 18.17 -8.95
C LEU A 88 9.66 19.48 -8.85
N GLY A 89 10.21 20.44 -8.10
CA GLY A 89 9.55 21.72 -7.85
C GLY A 89 10.28 22.57 -6.83
N ARG A 90 9.60 23.59 -6.32
CA ARG A 90 10.15 24.54 -5.35
C ARG A 90 9.31 24.56 -4.08
N LEU A 91 9.98 24.44 -2.93
CA LEU A 91 9.37 24.74 -1.65
C LEU A 91 9.04 26.24 -1.58
N SER A 92 7.76 26.57 -1.53
CA SER A 92 7.24 27.94 -1.52
C SER A 92 7.33 28.58 -0.13
N GLY A 93 7.11 27.76 0.90
CA GLY A 93 7.16 28.23 2.28
C GLY A 93 6.88 27.13 3.29
N VAL A 94 7.35 27.33 4.51
CA VAL A 94 6.91 26.62 5.72
C VAL A 94 6.16 27.54 6.66
N LEU A 95 5.19 26.99 7.40
CA LEU A 95 4.49 27.63 8.50
C LEU A 95 4.90 26.93 9.79
N PRO A 96 5.89 27.47 10.54
CA PRO A 96 6.48 26.76 11.69
C PRO A 96 5.47 26.42 12.78
N ASP A 97 4.64 27.39 13.18
CA ASP A 97 3.65 27.20 14.25
C ASP A 97 2.59 26.13 13.89
N ALA A 98 2.24 26.02 12.61
CA ALA A 98 1.28 25.03 12.10
C ALA A 98 1.93 23.69 11.72
N HIS A 99 3.27 23.64 11.72
CA HIS A 99 4.09 22.53 11.26
C HIS A 99 3.71 22.06 9.84
N GLN A 100 3.54 23.02 8.94
CA GLN A 100 3.05 22.82 7.57
C GLN A 100 4.02 23.35 6.53
N PHE A 101 3.95 22.81 5.32
CA PHE A 101 4.69 23.30 4.16
C PHE A 101 3.77 23.55 2.96
N GLU A 102 4.25 24.37 2.03
CA GLU A 102 3.70 24.56 0.69
C GLU A 102 4.79 24.35 -0.35
N PHE A 103 4.51 23.50 -1.34
CA PHE A 103 5.41 23.12 -2.42
C PHE A 103 4.75 23.39 -3.77
N VAL A 104 5.48 24.02 -4.70
CA VAL A 104 5.00 24.32 -6.05
C VAL A 104 5.69 23.40 -7.05
N PRO A 105 4.96 22.45 -7.67
CA PRO A 105 5.51 21.57 -8.70
C PRO A 105 6.01 22.35 -9.92
N ALA A 106 7.10 21.87 -10.54
CA ALA A 106 7.68 22.50 -11.74
C ALA A 106 6.83 22.28 -13.01
N ASP A 107 5.94 21.29 -13.00
CA ASP A 107 5.05 20.95 -14.11
C ASP A 107 3.77 21.81 -14.18
N GLY A 108 3.68 22.84 -13.33
CA GLY A 108 2.57 23.79 -13.34
C GLY A 108 1.30 23.30 -12.65
N ARG A 109 1.36 22.15 -11.95
CA ARG A 109 0.29 21.71 -11.05
C ARG A 109 0.09 22.70 -9.89
N THR A 110 -1.08 22.62 -9.27
CA THR A 110 -1.43 23.40 -8.08
C THR A 110 -0.45 23.11 -6.93
N ALA A 111 -0.22 24.10 -6.07
CA ALA A 111 0.65 23.93 -4.91
C ALA A 111 0.16 22.80 -3.99
N ILE A 112 1.10 21.93 -3.60
CA ILE A 112 0.91 20.83 -2.66
C ILE A 112 1.14 21.36 -1.25
N ARG A 113 0.26 21.01 -0.31
CA ARG A 113 0.38 21.39 1.10
C ARG A 113 0.36 20.15 1.98
N GLY A 114 1.22 20.13 2.99
CA GLY A 114 1.33 18.98 3.88
C GLY A 114 1.90 19.33 5.24
N LYS A 115 2.00 18.31 6.09
CA LYS A 115 2.67 18.41 7.39
C LYS A 115 4.16 18.17 7.22
N VAL A 116 4.96 18.89 8.02
CA VAL A 116 6.39 18.56 8.17
C VAL A 116 6.51 17.50 9.28
N ASP A 117 7.54 16.65 9.21
CA ASP A 117 7.81 15.63 10.22
C ASP A 117 8.10 16.29 11.59
N PRO A 118 7.36 15.96 12.68
CA PRO A 118 7.52 16.59 14.00
C PRO A 118 8.92 16.49 14.62
N SER A 119 9.80 15.63 14.10
CA SER A 119 11.21 15.59 14.50
C SER A 119 12.01 16.83 14.11
N TRP A 120 11.48 17.65 13.20
CA TRP A 120 12.05 18.93 12.81
C TRP A 120 11.67 20.01 13.83
N PRO A 121 12.64 20.63 14.53
CA PRO A 121 12.35 21.70 15.47
C PRO A 121 11.74 22.90 14.77
N THR A 122 10.71 23.50 15.37
CA THR A 122 10.03 24.69 14.86
C THR A 122 11.00 25.83 14.55
N GLU A 123 12.07 26.00 15.33
CA GLU A 123 13.07 27.05 15.11
C GLU A 123 13.91 26.82 13.84
N GLN A 124 14.00 25.58 13.34
CA GLN A 124 14.78 25.20 12.16
C GLN A 124 13.96 25.21 10.86
N LEU A 125 12.63 25.17 10.96
CA LEU A 125 11.75 25.17 9.80
C LEU A 125 11.96 26.39 8.88
N PRO A 126 12.11 27.64 9.39
CA PRO A 126 12.33 28.81 8.54
C PRO A 126 13.54 28.69 7.60
N ASP A 127 14.56 27.91 7.97
CA ASP A 127 15.78 27.75 7.17
C ASP A 127 15.52 26.97 5.87
N LEU A 128 14.44 26.17 5.82
CA LEU A 128 13.98 25.48 4.62
C LEU A 128 13.51 26.45 3.53
N ASN A 129 13.09 27.68 3.88
CA ASN A 129 12.67 28.68 2.88
C ASN A 129 13.84 29.27 2.10
N ASN A 130 15.07 29.19 2.62
CA ASN A 130 16.22 29.91 2.08
C ASN A 130 17.18 29.03 1.27
N ASN A 131 17.11 27.71 1.47
CA ASN A 131 17.88 26.75 0.70
C ASN A 131 16.92 25.99 -0.20
N GLY A 132 17.04 26.14 -1.52
CA GLY A 132 16.31 25.36 -2.54
C GLY A 132 16.66 23.88 -2.46
N SER A 133 16.19 23.25 -1.40
CA SER A 133 16.52 21.88 -1.00
C SER A 133 15.46 20.98 -1.59
N GLU A 134 15.90 19.93 -2.31
CA GLU A 134 15.06 18.80 -2.64
C GLU A 134 14.53 18.20 -1.33
N LEU A 135 13.26 18.48 -1.03
CA LEU A 135 12.60 17.92 0.14
C LEU A 135 12.13 16.52 -0.27
N MET A 136 12.86 15.50 0.19
CA MET A 136 12.39 14.13 0.10
C MET A 136 11.22 13.97 1.09
N LEU A 137 10.01 14.19 0.59
CA LEU A 137 8.78 13.99 1.36
C LEU A 137 8.64 12.48 1.60
N LYS A 138 8.78 12.07 2.86
CA LYS A 138 8.27 10.76 3.27
C LYS A 138 6.77 10.90 3.55
N PRO A 139 5.96 9.93 3.10
CA PRO A 139 4.52 9.92 3.41
C PRO A 139 4.26 9.86 4.92
#